data_AF-A0A437PL47-F1
#
_entry.id   AF-A0A437PL47-F1
#
_cell.length_a   1.000
_cell.length_b   1.000
_cell.length_c   1.000
_cell.angle_alpha   90.00
_cell.angle_beta   90.00
_cell.angle_gamma   90.00
#
_symmetry.space_group_name_H-M   'P 1'
#
loop_
_entity.id
_entity.type
_entity.pdbx_description
1 polymer ?
#
loop_
_entity_poly.entity_id
_entity_poly.type
_entity_poly.pdbx_seq_one_letter_code
_entity_poly.pdbx_strand_id
1 'polypeptide(L)'
;MTGEPTRRTALDDGQIRHLELIQAVISRMGNNSFLIKGWALTLMGALLAFAAGNGSRTAATTGFVPIVAFWLLDAYFLYKERLFRRLYDRVRRAGGDIEPFSMDASGGAQRGGTLRAAGSLTVALFYGGLALAQAIVIVAVL
;
A
#
# COMPACT_ATOMS: atom_id res chain seq x y z
N MET A 1 -29.13 -12.80 46.38
CA MET A 1 -28.56 -13.45 45.18
C MET A 1 -29.36 -13.00 43.96
N THR A 2 -29.05 -11.83 43.43
CA THR A 2 -29.65 -11.28 42.21
C THR A 2 -28.54 -11.28 41.17
N GLY A 3 -28.66 -12.17 40.18
CA GLY A 3 -27.64 -12.36 39.15
C GLY A 3 -27.40 -11.08 38.38
N GLU A 4 -26.14 -10.65 38.32
CA GLU A 4 -25.72 -9.66 37.32
C GLU A 4 -26.02 -10.21 35.93
N PRO A 5 -26.65 -9.42 35.05
CA PRO A 5 -26.81 -9.82 33.67
C PRO A 5 -25.41 -9.88 33.04
N THR A 6 -24.96 -11.11 32.78
CA THR A 6 -23.72 -11.48 32.07
C THR A 6 -23.27 -10.43 31.06
N ARG A 7 -22.21 -9.71 31.43
CA ARG A 7 -21.36 -8.82 30.63
C ARG A 7 -21.20 -9.35 29.19
N ARG A 8 -21.95 -8.79 28.24
CA ARG A 8 -21.74 -9.00 26.80
C ARG A 8 -21.37 -7.66 26.16
N THR A 9 -20.25 -7.66 25.44
CA THR A 9 -19.99 -6.84 24.24
C THR A 9 -19.77 -5.33 24.37
N ALA A 10 -18.94 -4.86 25.31
CA ALA A 10 -18.26 -3.57 25.16
C ALA A 10 -16.75 -3.81 25.13
N LEU A 11 -16.06 -3.29 24.11
CA LEU A 11 -14.59 -3.24 24.08
C LEU A 11 -14.14 -2.32 25.23
N ASP A 12 -13.06 -2.67 25.92
CA ASP A 12 -12.50 -1.76 26.91
C ASP A 12 -11.86 -0.53 26.24
N ASP A 13 -11.77 0.59 26.98
CA ASP A 13 -11.25 1.86 26.44
C ASP A 13 -9.81 1.74 25.92
N GLY A 14 -8.98 0.92 26.55
CA GLY A 14 -7.61 0.64 26.10
C GLY A 14 -7.57 -0.13 24.78
N GLN A 15 -8.45 -1.12 24.61
CA GLN A 15 -8.62 -1.86 23.37
C GLN A 15 -9.13 -0.94 22.24
N ILE A 16 -10.09 -0.06 22.52
CA ILE A 16 -10.55 0.97 21.57
C ILE A 16 -9.37 1.85 21.16
N ARG A 17 -8.58 2.35 22.13
CA ARG A 17 -7.42 3.20 21.85
C ARG A 17 -6.35 2.48 21.03
N HIS A 18 -6.12 1.19 21.28
CA HIS A 18 -5.20 0.38 20.49
C HIS A 18 -5.68 0.25 19.03
N LEU A 19 -6.97 0.00 18.82
CA LEU A 19 -7.58 -0.04 17.49
C LEU A 19 -7.45 1.30 16.75
N GLU A 20 -7.63 2.44 17.43
CA GLU A 20 -7.44 3.78 16.86
C GLU A 20 -6.00 3.99 16.37
N LEU A 21 -5.01 3.58 17.16
CA LEU A 21 -3.60 3.69 16.78
C LEU A 21 -3.27 2.82 15.57
N ILE A 22 -3.79 1.59 15.52
CA ILE A 22 -3.63 0.71 14.35
C ILE A 22 -4.29 1.34 13.12
N GLN A 23 -5.49 1.89 13.28
CA GLN A 23 -6.21 2.57 12.21
C GLN A 23 -5.44 3.80 11.68
N ALA A 24 -4.80 4.57 12.55
CA ALA A 24 -3.94 5.68 12.14
C ALA A 24 -2.77 5.21 11.25
N VAL A 25 -2.17 4.05 11.56
CA VAL A 25 -1.13 3.45 10.72
C VAL A 25 -1.68 2.98 9.38
N ILE A 26 -2.85 2.33 9.35
CA ILE A 26 -3.53 1.92 8.11
C ILE A 26 -3.76 3.13 7.21
N SER A 27 -4.34 4.21 7.75
CA SER A 27 -4.58 5.46 7.02
C SER A 27 -3.28 6.05 6.45
N ARG A 28 -2.18 6.02 7.23
CA ARG A 28 -0.87 6.49 6.76
C ARG A 28 -0.33 5.64 5.60
N MET A 29 -0.50 4.31 5.63
CA MET A 29 -0.07 3.44 4.53
C MET A 29 -0.87 3.71 3.26
N GLY A 30 -2.19 3.86 3.37
CA GLY A 30 -3.06 4.25 2.25
C GLY A 30 -2.68 5.61 1.66
N ASN A 31 -2.40 6.60 2.51
CA ASN A 31 -1.94 7.92 2.08
C ASN A 31 -0.58 7.87 1.36
N ASN A 32 0.39 7.14 1.91
CA ASN A 32 1.70 6.98 1.27
C ASN A 32 1.61 6.28 -0.10
N SER A 33 0.75 5.26 -0.21
CA SER A 33 0.43 4.58 -1.47
C SER A 33 -0.14 5.57 -2.51
N PHE A 34 -1.07 6.44 -2.10
CA PHE A 34 -1.65 7.46 -2.97
C PHE A 34 -0.61 8.50 -3.41
N LEU A 35 0.19 9.03 -2.48
CA LEU A 35 1.24 10.03 -2.77
C LEU A 35 2.26 9.51 -3.78
N ILE A 36 2.70 8.26 -3.63
CA ILE A 36 3.65 7.65 -4.56
C ILE A 36 3.05 7.48 -5.96
N LYS A 37 1.77 7.12 -6.09
CA LYS A 37 1.11 7.09 -7.39
C LYS A 37 1.10 8.47 -8.04
N GLY A 38 0.82 9.51 -7.26
CA GLY A 38 0.89 10.90 -7.70
C GLY A 38 2.29 11.29 -8.20
N TRP A 39 3.33 11.00 -7.41
CA TRP A 39 4.72 11.29 -7.79
C TRP A 39 5.18 10.50 -9.01
N ALA A 40 4.79 9.23 -9.11
CA ALA A 40 5.04 8.42 -10.28
C ALA A 40 4.41 9.06 -11.53
N LEU A 41 3.12 9.43 -11.47
CA LEU A 41 2.43 10.06 -12.59
C LEU A 41 3.12 11.37 -13.02
N THR A 42 3.49 12.23 -12.07
CA THR A 42 4.18 13.50 -12.35
C THR A 42 5.54 13.28 -13.02
N LEU A 43 6.38 12.38 -12.45
CA LEU A 43 7.70 12.09 -13.03
C LEU A 43 7.57 11.46 -14.42
N MET A 44 6.60 10.56 -14.60
CA MET A 44 6.36 9.93 -15.89
C MET A 44 5.90 10.93 -16.95
N GLY A 45 5.00 11.85 -16.60
CA GLY A 45 4.58 12.92 -17.49
C GLY A 45 5.74 13.79 -17.95
N ALA A 46 6.63 14.17 -17.03
CA ALA A 46 7.83 14.95 -17.35
C ALA A 46 8.80 14.20 -18.28
N LEU A 47 9.07 12.92 -18.01
CA LEU A 47 9.95 12.10 -18.84
C LEU A 47 9.37 11.84 -20.23
N LEU A 48 8.07 11.60 -20.34
CA LEU A 48 7.41 11.41 -21.64
C LEU A 48 7.42 12.68 -22.47
N ALA A 49 7.11 13.83 -21.86
CA ALA A 49 7.19 15.13 -22.53
C ALA A 49 8.61 15.43 -23.02
N PHE A 50 9.62 15.16 -22.18
CA PHE A 50 11.03 15.32 -22.54
C PHE A 50 11.45 14.39 -23.69
N ALA A 51 11.06 13.12 -23.65
CA ALA A 51 11.40 12.15 -24.67
C ALA A 51 10.77 12.51 -26.03
N ALA A 52 9.48 12.87 -26.04
CA ALA A 52 8.77 13.26 -27.25
C ALA A 52 9.35 14.54 -27.89
N GLY A 53 9.78 15.51 -27.08
CA GLY A 53 10.36 16.76 -27.58
C GLY A 53 11.78 16.61 -28.15
N ASN A 54 12.56 15.62 -27.69
CA ASN A 54 13.98 15.49 -28.06
C ASN A 54 14.30 14.28 -28.97
N GLY A 55 13.31 13.44 -29.30
CA GLY A 55 13.59 12.25 -30.12
C GLY A 55 14.48 11.21 -29.42
N SER A 56 14.63 11.27 -28.09
CA SER A 56 15.62 10.49 -27.35
C SER A 56 15.07 9.13 -26.91
N ARG A 57 15.34 8.07 -27.69
CA ARG A 57 15.03 6.68 -27.29
C ARG A 57 15.63 6.31 -25.94
N THR A 58 16.84 6.79 -25.65
CA THR A 58 17.50 6.54 -24.37
C THR A 58 16.70 7.13 -23.21
N ALA A 59 16.26 8.39 -23.29
CA ALA A 59 15.43 9.01 -22.26
C ALA A 59 14.07 8.32 -22.08
N ALA A 60 13.48 7.80 -23.16
CA ALA A 60 12.24 7.06 -23.06
C ALA A 60 12.42 5.69 -22.40
N THR A 61 13.52 4.98 -22.70
CA THR A 61 13.81 3.67 -22.08
C THR A 61 14.21 3.76 -20.61
N THR A 62 14.89 4.84 -20.20
CA THR A 62 15.25 5.04 -18.78
C THR A 62 14.03 5.31 -17.90
N GLY A 63 12.90 5.75 -18.47
CA GLY A 63 11.66 5.96 -17.72
C GLY A 63 11.02 4.68 -17.14
N PHE A 64 11.38 3.49 -17.62
CA PHE A 64 10.95 2.24 -16.97
C PHE A 64 11.58 2.04 -15.59
N VAL A 65 12.75 2.63 -15.32
CA VAL A 65 13.42 2.51 -14.03
C VAL A 65 12.58 3.09 -12.88
N PRO A 66 12.11 4.35 -12.94
CA PRO A 66 11.23 4.88 -11.91
C PRO A 66 9.87 4.17 -11.85
N ILE A 67 9.32 3.66 -12.97
CA ILE A 67 8.09 2.85 -12.94
C ILE A 67 8.26 1.65 -12.03
N VAL A 68 9.32 0.85 -12.23
CA VAL A 68 9.57 -0.35 -11.42
C VAL A 68 9.84 0.02 -9.96
N ALA A 69 10.62 1.07 -9.71
CA ALA A 69 10.92 1.53 -8.35
C ALA A 69 9.66 1.95 -7.59
N PHE A 70 8.81 2.78 -8.19
CA PHE A 70 7.56 3.21 -7.57
C PHE A 70 6.56 2.07 -7.44
N TRP A 71 6.52 1.14 -8.41
CA TRP A 71 5.66 -0.05 -8.34
C TRP A 71 5.98 -0.91 -7.11
N LEU A 72 7.26 -1.21 -6.88
CA LEU A 72 7.68 -1.99 -5.72
C LEU A 72 7.41 -1.25 -4.40
N LEU A 73 7.57 0.06 -4.36
CA LEU A 73 7.35 0.86 -3.16
C LEU A 73 5.85 0.99 -2.83
N ASP A 74 4.98 1.17 -3.84
CA ASP A 74 3.54 1.16 -3.67
C ASP A 74 3.05 -0.22 -3.19
N ALA A 75 3.57 -1.29 -3.80
CA ALA A 75 3.31 -2.65 -3.36
C ALA A 75 3.72 -2.90 -1.91
N TYR A 76 4.84 -2.32 -1.47
CA TYR A 76 5.30 -2.39 -0.08
C TYR A 76 4.32 -1.72 0.88
N PHE A 77 3.83 -0.52 0.56
CA PHE A 77 2.84 0.16 1.40
C PHE A 77 1.53 -0.61 1.46
N LEU A 78 1.05 -1.12 0.34
CA LEU A 78 -0.16 -1.96 0.30
C LEU A 78 0.01 -3.26 1.11
N TYR A 79 1.19 -3.88 1.06
CA TYR A 79 1.46 -5.05 1.88
C TYR A 79 1.46 -4.72 3.38
N LYS A 80 2.12 -3.62 3.78
CA LYS A 80 2.11 -3.16 5.18
C LYS A 80 0.70 -2.85 5.67
N GLU A 81 -0.10 -2.18 4.85
CA GLU A 81 -1.50 -1.92 5.14
C GLU A 81 -2.27 -3.22 5.43
N ARG A 82 -2.11 -4.25 4.59
CA ARG A 82 -2.73 -5.57 4.80
C ARG A 82 -2.28 -6.23 6.10
N LEU A 83 -1.02 -6.06 6.52
CA LEU A 83 -0.54 -6.57 7.80
C LEU A 83 -1.22 -5.86 8.98
N PHE A 84 -1.32 -4.53 8.94
CA PHE A 84 -1.99 -3.77 9.99
C PHE A 84 -3.50 -4.04 10.03
N ARG A 85 -4.16 -4.26 8.88
CA ARG A 85 -5.56 -4.71 8.84
C ARG A 85 -5.74 -6.07 9.54
N ARG A 86 -4.81 -7.01 9.35
CA ARG A 86 -4.81 -8.30 10.08
C ARG A 86 -4.56 -8.13 11.58
N LEU A 87 -3.67 -7.21 11.96
CA LEU A 87 -3.46 -6.88 13.37
C LEU A 87 -4.74 -6.30 13.98
N TYR A 88 -5.39 -5.35 13.30
CA TYR A 88 -6.68 -4.78 13.69
C TYR A 88 -7.74 -5.87 13.91
N ASP A 89 -7.85 -6.80 12.95
CA ASP A 89 -8.79 -7.93 13.03
C ASP A 89 -8.52 -8.89 14.19
N ARG A 90 -7.25 -9.05 14.60
CA ARG A 90 -6.92 -9.84 15.80
C ARG A 90 -7.24 -9.08 17.07
N VAL A 91 -6.87 -7.79 17.15
CA VAL A 91 -7.07 -6.95 18.35
C VAL A 91 -8.55 -6.73 18.63
N ARG A 92 -9.42 -6.60 17.62
CA ARG A 92 -10.86 -6.36 17.84
C ARG A 92 -11.64 -7.56 18.42
N ARG A 93 -11.06 -8.77 18.41
CA ARG A 93 -11.74 -9.97 18.91
C ARG A 93 -11.65 -10.02 20.43
N ALA A 94 -12.79 -10.22 21.10
CA ALA A 94 -12.84 -10.37 22.55
C ALA A 94 -12.02 -11.61 22.99
N GLY A 95 -11.16 -11.46 24.00
CA GLY A 95 -10.31 -12.53 24.52
C GLY A 95 -9.03 -12.79 23.71
N GLY A 96 -8.60 -11.83 22.89
CA GLY A 96 -7.33 -11.92 22.16
C GLY A 96 -6.12 -11.81 23.09
N ASP A 97 -5.17 -12.73 22.95
CA ASP A 97 -3.91 -12.82 23.71
C ASP A 97 -2.83 -11.84 23.18
N ILE A 98 -3.26 -10.68 22.68
CA ILE A 98 -2.34 -9.66 22.16
C ILE A 98 -2.00 -8.70 23.27
N GLU A 99 -0.70 -8.51 23.50
CA GLU A 99 -0.19 -7.51 24.43
C GLU A 99 -0.79 -6.12 24.11
N PRO A 100 -1.39 -5.44 25.11
CA PRO A 100 -1.97 -4.12 24.93
C PRO A 100 -0.99 -3.16 24.26
N PHE A 101 -1.48 -2.43 23.25
CA PHE A 101 -0.70 -1.45 22.49
C PHE A 101 0.45 -2.02 21.63
N SER A 102 0.60 -3.34 21.52
CA SER A 102 1.57 -3.94 20.60
C SER A 102 1.30 -3.54 19.15
N MET A 103 2.32 -2.98 18.49
CA MET A 103 2.28 -2.60 17.07
C MET A 103 2.90 -3.67 16.17
N ASP A 104 3.10 -4.89 16.71
CA ASP A 104 3.71 -5.96 15.95
C ASP A 104 2.71 -6.63 14.99
N ALA A 105 2.77 -6.20 13.73
CA ALA A 105 2.02 -6.79 12.64
C ALA A 105 2.70 -8.03 12.01
N SER A 106 3.86 -8.46 12.54
CA SER A 106 4.63 -9.61 12.01
C SER A 106 3.86 -10.93 12.09
N GLY A 107 2.98 -11.09 13.09
CA GLY A 107 2.12 -12.28 13.22
C GLY A 107 1.16 -12.50 12.04
N GLY A 108 0.96 -11.49 11.19
CA GLY A 108 0.21 -11.61 9.94
C GLY A 108 1.09 -11.75 8.69
N ALA A 109 2.41 -11.82 8.82
CA ALA A 109 3.35 -11.79 7.70
C ALA A 109 3.19 -12.99 6.77
N GLN A 110 3.35 -12.75 5.46
CA GLN A 110 3.34 -13.78 4.43
C GLN A 110 4.63 -13.72 3.63
N ARG A 111 5.20 -14.89 3.30
CA ARG A 111 6.34 -14.98 2.40
C ARG A 111 6.00 -14.34 1.05
N GLY A 112 6.87 -13.46 0.56
CA GLY A 112 6.67 -12.73 -0.69
C GLY A 112 5.47 -11.78 -0.68
N GLY A 113 5.01 -11.32 0.48
CA GLY A 113 3.81 -10.49 0.60
C GLY A 113 3.84 -9.20 -0.22
N THR A 114 4.99 -8.52 -0.31
CA THR A 114 5.20 -7.36 -1.17
C THR A 114 5.05 -7.71 -2.65
N LEU A 115 5.65 -8.82 -3.11
CA LEU A 115 5.53 -9.25 -4.51
C LEU A 115 4.09 -9.62 -4.87
N ARG A 116 3.36 -10.28 -3.97
CA ARG A 116 1.93 -10.54 -4.13
C ARG A 116 1.10 -9.26 -4.15
N ALA A 117 1.51 -8.23 -3.41
CA ALA A 117 0.87 -6.92 -3.47
C ALA A 117 1.17 -6.20 -4.80
N ALA A 118 2.37 -6.35 -5.34
CA ALA A 118 2.75 -5.79 -6.65
C ALA A 118 1.87 -6.35 -7.78
N GLY A 119 1.55 -7.65 -7.73
CA GLY A 119 0.64 -8.30 -8.69
C GLY A 119 -0.85 -8.05 -8.44
N SER A 120 -1.23 -7.25 -7.44
CA SER A 120 -2.65 -6.96 -7.19
C SER A 120 -3.23 -6.04 -8.27
N LEU A 121 -4.50 -6.23 -8.61
CA LEU A 121 -5.16 -5.55 -9.72
C LEU A 121 -4.97 -4.02 -9.70
N THR A 122 -5.13 -3.38 -8.53
CA THR A 122 -5.03 -1.92 -8.43
C THR A 122 -3.62 -1.40 -8.72
N VAL A 123 -2.60 -2.13 -8.27
CA VAL A 123 -1.19 -1.76 -8.45
C VAL A 123 -0.74 -2.13 -9.87
N ALA A 124 -1.06 -3.34 -10.32
CA ALA A 124 -0.73 -3.82 -11.65
C ALA A 124 -1.37 -2.98 -12.77
N LEU A 125 -2.64 -2.58 -12.64
CA LEU A 125 -3.29 -1.71 -13.63
C LEU A 125 -2.66 -0.32 -13.68
N PHE A 126 -2.33 0.27 -12.52
CA PHE A 126 -1.75 1.61 -12.47
C PHE A 126 -0.36 1.64 -13.14
N TYR A 127 0.56 0.79 -12.68
CA TYR A 127 1.92 0.77 -13.22
C TYR A 127 2.02 0.11 -14.60
N GLY A 128 1.16 -0.89 -14.88
CA GLY A 128 1.03 -1.47 -16.21
C GLY A 128 0.52 -0.45 -17.23
N GLY A 129 -0.43 0.42 -16.84
CA GLY A 129 -0.88 1.54 -17.66
C GLY A 129 0.22 2.54 -17.97
N LEU A 130 1.03 2.92 -16.96
CA LEU A 130 2.18 3.81 -17.15
C LEU A 130 3.24 3.18 -18.07
N ALA A 131 3.55 1.90 -17.87
CA ALA A 131 4.51 1.17 -18.71
C ALA A 131 4.02 1.06 -20.15
N LEU A 132 2.73 0.78 -20.36
CA LEU A 132 2.11 0.74 -21.68
C LEU A 132 2.16 2.10 -22.37
N ALA A 133 1.80 3.18 -21.66
CA ALA A 133 1.89 4.54 -22.20
C ALA A 133 3.32 4.88 -22.64
N GLN A 134 4.31 4.50 -21.85
CA GLN A 134 5.71 4.69 -22.20
C GLN A 134 6.14 3.86 -23.42
N ALA A 135 5.71 2.60 -23.51
CA ALA A 135 5.97 1.75 -24.66
C ALA A 135 5.35 2.31 -25.95
N ILE A 136 4.13 2.85 -25.88
CA ILE A 136 3.46 3.49 -27.01
C ILE A 136 4.28 4.68 -27.52
N VAL A 137 4.78 5.55 -26.63
CA VAL A 137 5.61 6.71 -27.05
C VAL A 137 6.91 6.23 -27.72
N ILE A 138 7.56 5.20 -27.18
CA ILE A 138 8.78 4.65 -27.77
C ILE A 138 8.53 4.12 -29.20
N VAL A 139 7.38 3.51 -29.46
CA VAL A 139 7.07 2.92 -30.77
C VAL A 139 6.53 3.96 -31.76
N ALA A 140 5.71 4.91 -31.28
CA ALA A 140 4.99 5.84 -32.13
C ALA A 140 5.73 7.15 -32.43
N VAL A 141 6.66 7.57 -31.56
CA VAL A 141 7.31 8.89 -31.63
C VAL A 141 8.81 8.81 -31.90
N LEU A 142 9.46 7.72 -31.48
CA LEU A 142 10.92 7.58 -31.48
C LEU A 142 11.38 6.47 -32.43
#